data_AF-A0A2V8CHR5-F1
#
_entry.id   AF-A0A2V8CHR5-F1
#
_cell.length_a   1.000
_cell.length_b   1.000
_cell.length_c   1.000
_cell.angle_alpha   90.00
_cell.angle_beta   90.00
_cell.angle_gamma   90.00
#
_symmetry.space_group_name_H-M   'P 1'
#
loop_
_entity.id
_entity.type
_entity.pdbx_description
1 polymer ?
#
loop_
_entity_poly.entity_id
_entity_poly.type
_entity_poly.pdbx_seq_one_letter_code
_entity_poly.pdbx_strand_id
1 'polypeptide(L)' 'MPNDGERMRQILFLIERGHLAQILMSHDIAYKHCLTRWGGFGYHHLLVNVVPRLRGKGADDQTIETLLVGNPRRAFVFAT' A
#
# COMPACT_ATOMS: atom_id res chain seq x y z
N MET A 1 16.44 -6.59 -0.93
CA MET A 1 15.18 -5.84 -1.16
C MET A 1 14.82 -5.12 0.13
N PRO A 2 14.33 -3.86 0.13
CA PRO A 2 13.87 -3.21 1.35
C PRO A 2 12.79 -4.06 2.03
N ASN A 3 12.73 -4.03 3.36
CA ASN A 3 11.61 -4.62 4.09
C ASN A 3 10.44 -3.61 4.15
N ASP A 4 9.27 -4.06 4.63
CA ASP A 4 8.08 -3.20 4.66
C ASP A 4 8.26 -1.96 5.55
N GLY A 5 9.09 -2.04 6.58
CA GLY A 5 9.42 -0.88 7.42
C GLY A 5 10.11 0.23 6.61
N GLU A 6 11.06 -0.14 5.76
CA GLU A 6 11.74 0.80 4.86
C GLU A 6 10.80 1.33 3.78
N ARG A 7 9.97 0.47 3.16
CA ARG A 7 8.98 0.92 2.17
C ARG A 7 7.97 1.90 2.76
N MET A 8 7.48 1.65 3.98
CA MET A 8 6.57 2.57 4.66
C MET A 8 7.23 3.92 4.95
N ARG A 9 8.52 3.94 5.33
CA ARG A 9 9.25 5.21 5.50
C ARG A 9 9.30 6.00 4.19
N GLN A 10 9.55 5.33 3.08
CA GLN A 10 9.59 5.96 1.77
C GLN A 10 8.20 6.50 1.36
N ILE A 11 7.14 5.74 1.62
CA ILE A 11 5.76 6.20 1.37
C ILE A 11 5.45 7.46 2.18
N LEU A 12 5.74 7.46 3.48
CA LEU A 12 5.50 8.63 4.34
C LEU A 12 6.33 9.84 3.92
N PHE A 13 7.60 9.64 3.57
CA PHE A 13 8.45 10.69 3.02
C PHE A 13 7.88 11.32 1.73
N LEU A 14 7.32 10.51 0.83
CA LEU A 14 6.67 11.02 -0.39
C LEU A 14 5.37 11.77 -0.07
N ILE A 15 4.60 11.30 0.91
CA ILE A 15 3.39 11.98 1.38
C ILE A 15 3.73 13.35 1.96
N GLU A 16 4.75 13.45 2.81
CA GLU A 16 5.25 14.71 3.39
C GLU A 16 5.67 15.72 2.31
N ARG A 17 6.12 15.24 1.15
CA ARG A 17 6.48 16.08 -0.01
C ARG A 17 5.31 16.41 -0.93
N GLY A 18 4.07 16.05 -0.56
CA GLY A 18 2.86 16.39 -1.31
C GLY A 18 2.49 15.38 -2.40
N HIS A 19 3.10 14.19 -2.44
CA HIS A 19 2.86 13.18 -3.48
C HIS A 19 1.81 12.13 -3.11
N LEU A 20 1.00 12.34 -2.07
CA LEU A 20 -0.03 11.38 -1.64
C LEU A 20 -0.89 10.90 -2.81
N ALA A 21 -1.30 11.81 -3.69
CA ALA A 21 -2.14 11.51 -4.84
C ALA A 21 -1.38 10.83 -6.01
N GLN A 22 -0.17 10.30 -5.83
CA GLN A 22 0.62 9.67 -6.89
C GLN A 22 1.20 8.31 -6.50
N ILE A 23 0.78 7.78 -5.34
CA ILE A 23 1.32 6.53 -4.77
C ILE A 23 0.33 5.38 -5.00
N LEU A 24 0.82 4.27 -5.57
CA LEU A 24 0.11 3.00 -5.64
C LEU A 24 0.88 1.96 -4.82
N MET A 25 0.15 1.05 -4.17
CA MET A 25 0.71 -0.05 -3.38
C MET A 25 0.13 -1.38 -3.86
N SER A 26 0.97 -2.41 -3.93
CA SER A 26 0.58 -3.77 -4.27
C SER A 26 1.58 -4.76 -3.65
N HIS A 27 1.32 -6.05 -3.81
CA HIS A 27 2.12 -7.14 -3.24
C HIS A 27 3.10 -7.76 -4.23
N ASP A 28 2.87 -7.53 -5.53
CA ASP A 28 3.58 -8.20 -6.63
C ASP A 28 3.53 -9.74 -6.50
N ILE A 29 2.34 -10.27 -6.22
CA ILE A 29 2.13 -11.72 -6.10
C ILE A 29 2.16 -12.34 -7.50
N ALA A 30 3.27 -12.98 -7.83
CA ALA A 30 3.48 -13.68 -9.09
C ALA A 30 3.65 -15.22 -8.94
N TYR A 31 3.86 -15.72 -7.71
CA TYR A 31 4.18 -17.12 -7.46
C TYR A 31 3.33 -17.76 -6.36
N LYS A 32 3.20 -19.10 -6.41
CA LYS A 32 2.44 -19.87 -5.41
C LYS A 32 2.91 -19.62 -3.99
N HIS A 33 4.23 -19.60 -3.76
CA HIS A 33 4.82 -19.40 -2.43
C HIS A 33 4.51 -18.01 -1.84
N CYS A 34 4.02 -17.05 -2.63
CA CYS A 34 3.56 -15.76 -2.12
C CYS A 34 2.15 -15.83 -1.49
N LEU A 35 1.39 -16.91 -1.74
CA LEU A 35 0.04 -17.10 -1.19
C LEU A 35 0.07 -17.77 0.19
N THR A 36 -0.93 -17.46 1.01
CA THR A 36 -1.07 -17.99 2.39
C THR A 36 -1.07 -19.51 2.47
N ARG A 37 -1.70 -20.18 1.49
CA ARG A 37 -1.71 -21.65 1.39
C ARG A 37 -0.30 -22.27 1.38
N TRP A 38 0.70 -21.52 0.91
CA TRP A 38 2.07 -21.98 0.74
C TRP A 38 3.05 -21.23 1.68
N GLY A 39 2.55 -20.63 2.77
CA GLY A 39 3.34 -19.92 3.77
C GLY A 39 3.69 -18.48 3.43
N GLY A 40 3.18 -17.94 2.31
CA GLY A 40 3.37 -16.55 1.93
C GLY A 40 2.41 -15.58 2.60
N PHE A 41 2.63 -14.28 2.36
CA PHE A 41 1.83 -13.20 2.93
C PHE A 41 0.40 -13.12 2.37
N GLY A 42 0.19 -13.46 1.10
CA GLY A 42 -1.11 -13.37 0.41
C GLY A 42 -1.70 -11.96 0.31
N TYR A 43 -2.86 -11.87 -0.36
CA TYR A 43 -3.48 -10.59 -0.74
C TYR A 43 -3.94 -9.73 0.46
N HIS A 44 -4.22 -10.35 1.60
CA HIS A 44 -4.64 -9.63 2.80
C HIS A 44 -3.51 -8.83 3.49
N HIS A 45 -2.24 -9.06 3.13
CA HIS A 45 -1.09 -8.52 3.87
C HIS A 45 -1.07 -6.99 3.96
N LEU A 46 -1.42 -6.26 2.88
CA LEU A 46 -1.54 -4.80 2.93
C LEU A 46 -2.54 -4.37 4.00
N LEU A 47 -3.70 -5.02 4.07
CA LEU A 47 -4.80 -4.64 4.97
C LEU A 47 -4.50 -4.98 6.43
N VAL A 48 -3.90 -6.15 6.69
CA VAL A 48 -3.71 -6.63 8.08
C VAL A 48 -2.36 -6.29 8.68
N ASN A 49 -1.34 -6.01 7.86
CA ASN A 49 0.01 -5.70 8.35
C ASN A 49 0.44 -4.26 8.01
N VAL A 50 0.24 -3.79 6.78
CA VAL A 50 0.76 -2.48 6.34
C VAL A 50 -0.12 -1.34 6.82
N VAL A 51 -1.44 -1.42 6.62
CA VAL A 51 -2.38 -0.36 7.02
C VAL A 51 -2.33 -0.05 8.52
N PRO A 52 -2.36 -1.02 9.46
CA PRO A 52 -2.26 -0.72 10.88
C PRO A 52 -0.95 -0.04 11.25
N ARG A 53 0.16 -0.40 10.58
CA ARG A 53 1.48 0.18 10.84
C ARG A 53 1.62 1.59 10.26
N LEU A 54 0.98 1.88 9.12
CA LEU A 54 0.89 3.24 8.59
C LEU A 54 0.05 4.13 9.50
N ARG A 55 -1.09 3.64 9.99
CA ARG A 55 -1.90 4.35 11.00
C ARG A 55 -1.11 4.64 12.27
N GLY A 56 -0.39 3.65 12.80
CA GLY A 56 0.50 3.82 13.95
C GLY A 56 1.66 4.81 13.71
N LYS A 57 1.90 5.21 12.45
CA LYS A 57 2.87 6.24 12.06
C LYS A 57 2.24 7.59 11.70
N GLY A 58 0.94 7.76 11.94
CA GLY A 58 0.23 9.03 11.75
C GLY A 58 -0.52 9.17 10.41
N ALA A 59 -0.59 8.13 9.58
CA ALA A 59 -1.48 8.16 8.41
C ALA A 59 -2.94 8.07 8.88
N ASP A 60 -3.71 9.12 8.63
CA ASP A 60 -5.13 9.19 8.97
C ASP A 60 -6.01 8.38 7.99
N ASP A 61 -7.29 8.27 8.30
CA ASP A 61 -8.21 7.48 7.47
C ASP A 61 -8.38 8.06 6.06
N GLN A 62 -8.29 9.38 5.88
CA GLN A 62 -8.34 10.00 4.57
C GLN A 62 -7.10 9.66 3.73
N THR A 63 -5.92 9.61 4.35
CA THR A 63 -4.68 9.15 3.71
C THR A 63 -4.81 7.70 3.27
N ILE A 64 -5.30 6.82 4.16
CA ILE A 64 -5.50 5.41 3.84
C ILE A 64 -6.52 5.22 2.71
N GLU A 65 -7.65 5.92 2.76
CA GLU A 65 -8.67 5.90 1.71
C GLU A 65 -8.10 6.37 0.36
N THR A 66 -7.27 7.41 0.37
CA THR A 66 -6.60 7.90 -0.84
C THR A 66 -5.65 6.85 -1.41
N LEU A 67 -4.85 6.19 -0.57
CA LEU A 67 -3.90 5.17 -0.99
C LEU A 67 -4.58 3.90 -1.52
N LEU A 68 -5.67 3.44 -0.89
CA LEU A 68 -6.31 2.17 -1.22
C LEU A 68 -7.44 2.28 -2.24
N VAL A 69 -8.11 3.43 -2.33
CA VAL A 69 -9.30 3.63 -3.17
C VAL A 69 -9.08 4.76 -4.15
N GLY A 70 -8.77 5.96 -3.67
CA GLY A 70 -8.69 7.17 -4.50
C GLY A 70 -7.65 7.06 -5.62
N ASN A 71 -6.43 6.64 -5.29
CA ASN A 71 -5.34 6.52 -6.24
C ASN A 71 -5.56 5.40 -7.27
N PRO A 72 -5.90 4.15 -6.89
CA PRO A 72 -6.24 3.12 -7.86
C PRO A 72 -7.41 3.51 -8.76
N ARG A 73 -8.48 4.11 -8.20
CA ARG A 73 -9.61 4.60 -8.98
C ARG A 73 -9.18 5.59 -10.04
N ARG A 74 -8.36 6.58 -9.69
CA ARG A 74 -7.85 7.58 -10.65
C ARG A 74 -6.91 6.96 -11.69
N ALA A 75 -6.07 6.00 -11.29
CA ALA A 75 -5.06 5.41 -12.16
C ALA A 75 -5.65 4.45 -13.20
N PHE A 76 -6.73 3.72 -12.85
CA PHE A 76 -7.27 2.64 -13.68
C PHE A 76 -8.67 2.90 -14.23
N VAL A 77 -9.31 4.03 -13.89
CA VAL A 77 -10.56 4.40 -14.57
C VAL A 77 -10.24 4.82 -16.01
N PHE A 78 -10.91 4.21 -16.97
CA PHE A 78 -10.93 4.71 -18.34
C PHE A 78 -11.82 5.95 -18.37
N ALA A 79 -11.25 7.11 -18.68
CA ALA A 79 -12.03 8.31 -18.89
C ALA A 79 -12.79 8.17 -20.23
N THR A 80 -14.12 8.27 -20.16
CA THR A 80 -15.00 8.44 -21.34
C THR A 80 -14.89 9.85 -21.89
#